data_AF-A0A7X7FAM4-F1
#
_entry.id   AF-A0A7X7FAM4-F1
#
_cell.length_a   1.000
_cell.length_b   1.000
_cell.length_c   1.000
_cell.angle_alpha   90.00
_cell.angle_beta   90.00
_cell.angle_gamma   90.00
#
_symmetry.space_group_name_H-M   'P 1'
#
loop_
_entity.id
_entity.type
_entity.pdbx_description
1 polymer ?
#
loop_
_entity_poly.entity_id
_entity_poly.type
_entity_poly.pdbx_seq_one_letter_code
_entity_poly.pdbx_strand_id
1 'polypeptide(L)'
;MLKALHGLNPALTASDFVVMPDHVHFLLMVDYDSDPGFNPLIFVHAFQEETERMITTGGAPPSILRNARPCKGRGESPPDPSRPYGGSGARPEPGRGSGARPPSFAPLWDPDFWLDLSFSSHQLRAIRTYIRNNPARAIWKRDHPDLFLRHSGLKHRVLDPSLPWSGCGDLTLLASPFLFPVRLTRRIPVSEQESAISEIIEKAVHGMIPVSGFLSPAEKEVLRRLQLTPHARWIKSVAHGLPPRFDPTVEDSRHLATGRELILSSFPAEVPMFPVNRENCEHMNARIVALCAAAAE
;
A
#
# COMPACT_ATOMS: atom_id res chain seq x y z
N MET A 1 -21.85 -6.57 -6.97
CA MET A 1 -22.08 -5.12 -7.12
C MET A 1 -20.98 -4.44 -7.94
N LEU A 2 -19.71 -4.47 -7.53
CA LEU A 2 -18.60 -3.82 -8.29
C LEU A 2 -18.50 -4.28 -9.76
N LYS A 3 -18.65 -5.58 -10.03
CA LYS A 3 -18.65 -6.15 -11.40
C LYS A 3 -19.86 -5.71 -12.25
N ALA A 4 -20.92 -5.18 -11.63
CA ALA A 4 -22.12 -4.73 -12.31
C ALA A 4 -22.12 -3.20 -12.55
N LEU A 5 -21.13 -2.45 -12.05
CA LEU A 5 -21.06 -0.99 -12.19
C LEU A 5 -21.03 -0.54 -13.65
N HIS A 6 -20.31 -1.26 -14.52
CA HIS A 6 -20.28 -0.96 -15.95
C HIS A 6 -21.63 -1.17 -16.64
N GLY A 7 -22.41 -2.17 -16.19
CA GLY A 7 -23.77 -2.41 -16.67
C GLY A 7 -24.79 -1.39 -16.14
N LEU A 8 -24.40 -0.60 -15.14
CA LEU A 8 -25.20 0.46 -14.57
C LEU A 8 -24.87 1.79 -15.28
N ASN A 9 -23.62 2.25 -15.18
CA ASN A 9 -23.13 3.40 -15.94
C ASN A 9 -21.97 2.96 -16.84
N PRO A 10 -22.11 3.02 -18.18
CA PRO A 10 -21.06 2.60 -19.11
C PRO A 10 -19.79 3.45 -19.02
N ALA A 11 -19.90 4.70 -18.52
CA ALA A 11 -18.74 5.56 -18.26
C ALA A 11 -17.90 5.09 -17.06
N LEU A 12 -18.40 4.15 -16.25
CA LEU A 12 -17.72 3.64 -15.06
C LEU A 12 -17.16 2.24 -15.29
N THR A 13 -15.90 2.07 -14.92
CA THR A 13 -15.22 0.76 -14.95
C THR A 13 -14.51 0.50 -13.63
N ALA A 14 -14.89 -0.56 -12.92
CA ALA A 14 -14.13 -1.06 -11.77
C ALA A 14 -12.87 -1.77 -12.29
N SER A 15 -11.69 -1.19 -12.07
CA SER A 15 -10.42 -1.67 -12.64
C SER A 15 -9.72 -2.68 -11.74
N ASP A 16 -9.50 -2.32 -10.48
CA ASP A 16 -8.76 -3.13 -9.51
C ASP A 16 -9.55 -3.13 -8.19
N PHE A 17 -9.62 -4.27 -7.51
CA PHE A 17 -10.19 -4.33 -6.17
C PHE A 17 -9.59 -5.47 -5.35
N VAL A 18 -9.64 -5.29 -4.03
CA VAL A 18 -9.18 -6.23 -3.02
C VAL A 18 -10.16 -6.21 -1.86
N VAL A 19 -10.53 -7.39 -1.39
CA VAL A 19 -11.34 -7.55 -0.17
C VAL A 19 -10.38 -7.83 0.99
N MET A 20 -10.37 -6.93 1.96
CA MET A 20 -9.71 -7.13 3.26
C MET A 20 -10.72 -7.74 4.24
N PRO A 21 -10.28 -8.30 5.38
CA PRO A 21 -11.19 -8.90 6.36
C PRO A 21 -12.27 -7.93 6.88
N ASP A 22 -11.95 -6.64 6.95
CA ASP A 22 -12.77 -5.58 7.56
C ASP A 22 -13.25 -4.50 6.57
N HIS A 23 -12.63 -4.38 5.39
CA HIS A 23 -12.99 -3.37 4.39
C HIS A 23 -12.65 -3.80 2.95
N VAL A 24 -13.02 -2.99 1.96
CA VAL A 24 -12.71 -3.24 0.54
C VAL A 24 -11.96 -2.04 -0.04
N HIS A 25 -10.84 -2.30 -0.68
CA HIS A 25 -10.17 -1.32 -1.55
C HIS A 25 -10.58 -1.56 -2.99
N PHE A 26 -10.97 -0.50 -3.71
CA PHE A 26 -11.27 -0.60 -5.13
C PHE A 26 -10.92 0.69 -5.87
N LEU A 27 -10.67 0.54 -7.16
CA LEU A 27 -10.37 1.63 -8.10
C LEU A 27 -11.47 1.70 -9.15
N LEU A 28 -12.09 2.87 -9.25
CA LEU A 28 -13.06 3.20 -10.27
C LEU A 28 -12.42 4.12 -11.31
N MET A 29 -12.50 3.73 -12.58
CA MET A 29 -12.15 4.57 -13.73
C MET A 29 -13.41 5.20 -14.30
N VAL A 30 -13.31 6.48 -14.64
CA VAL A 30 -14.39 7.27 -15.24
C VAL A 30 -13.95 7.70 -16.64
N ASP A 31 -14.77 7.40 -17.64
CA ASP A 31 -14.64 7.94 -18.98
C ASP A 31 -15.46 9.23 -19.11
N TYR A 32 -14.80 10.37 -18.96
CA TYR A 32 -15.44 11.69 -19.06
C TYR A 32 -15.88 12.04 -20.48
N ASP A 33 -15.37 11.39 -21.52
CA ASP A 33 -15.87 11.60 -22.89
C ASP A 33 -17.29 11.00 -23.03
N SER A 34 -17.54 9.89 -22.32
CA SER A 34 -18.84 9.23 -22.26
C SER A 34 -19.82 9.89 -21.27
N ASP A 35 -19.33 10.51 -20.19
CA ASP A 35 -20.15 11.27 -19.22
C ASP A 35 -19.43 12.56 -18.76
N PRO A 36 -19.50 13.65 -19.55
CA PRO A 36 -18.83 14.91 -19.21
C PRO A 36 -19.37 15.60 -17.95
N GLY A 37 -20.59 15.23 -17.53
CA GLY A 37 -21.26 15.77 -16.35
C GLY A 37 -20.97 14.97 -15.07
N PHE A 38 -20.14 13.92 -15.14
CA PHE A 38 -19.87 13.06 -14.01
C PHE A 38 -19.25 13.86 -12.85
N ASN A 39 -19.91 13.83 -11.69
CA ASN A 39 -19.39 14.41 -10.47
C ASN A 39 -19.04 13.29 -9.48
N PRO A 40 -17.74 13.09 -9.16
CA PRO A 40 -17.33 11.99 -8.30
C PRO A 40 -17.90 12.08 -6.88
N LEU A 41 -18.12 13.28 -6.35
CA LEU A 41 -18.66 13.46 -5.00
C LEU A 41 -20.15 13.09 -4.94
N ILE A 42 -20.93 13.53 -5.94
CA ILE A 42 -22.35 13.16 -6.06
C ILE A 42 -22.47 11.65 -6.24
N PHE A 43 -21.62 11.06 -7.10
CA PHE A 43 -21.61 9.63 -7.32
C PHE A 43 -21.30 8.86 -6.03
N VAL A 44 -20.26 9.27 -5.28
CA VAL A 44 -19.87 8.59 -4.03
C VAL A 44 -21.02 8.63 -3.02
N HIS A 45 -21.66 9.78 -2.83
CA HIS A 45 -22.82 9.88 -1.93
C HIS A 45 -23.96 8.94 -2.35
N ALA A 46 -24.36 8.98 -3.63
CA ALA A 46 -25.42 8.11 -4.14
C ALA A 46 -25.04 6.62 -4.09
N PHE A 47 -23.76 6.30 -4.29
CA PHE A 47 -23.24 4.95 -4.14
C PHE A 47 -23.36 4.49 -2.68
N GLN A 48 -22.93 5.30 -1.72
CA GLN A 48 -23.02 4.99 -0.29
C GLN A 48 -24.46 4.69 0.12
N GLU A 49 -25.40 5.59 -0.16
CA GLU A 49 -26.82 5.42 0.15
C GLU A 49 -27.40 4.13 -0.46
N GLU A 50 -27.04 3.83 -1.71
CA GLU A 50 -27.60 2.66 -2.37
C GLU A 50 -27.01 1.35 -1.86
N THR A 51 -25.70 1.31 -1.59
CA THR A 51 -25.08 0.11 -1.01
C THR A 51 -25.67 -0.22 0.37
N GLU A 52 -25.93 0.80 1.19
CA GLU A 52 -26.64 0.64 2.47
C GLU A 52 -28.06 0.11 2.26
N ARG A 53 -28.79 0.69 1.30
CA ARG A 53 -30.14 0.24 0.96
C ARG A 53 -30.16 -1.22 0.52
N MET A 54 -29.28 -1.63 -0.41
CA MET A 54 -29.21 -2.99 -0.94
C MET A 54 -28.95 -4.01 0.17
N ILE A 55 -28.01 -3.72 1.08
CA ILE A 55 -27.67 -4.63 2.17
C ILE A 55 -28.78 -4.70 3.21
N THR A 56 -29.44 -3.57 3.49
CA THR A 56 -30.53 -3.51 4.49
C THR A 56 -31.84 -4.12 3.99
N THR A 57 -32.15 -3.97 2.70
CA THR A 57 -33.45 -4.36 2.12
C THR A 57 -33.40 -5.62 1.25
N GLY A 58 -32.20 -6.14 0.93
CA GLY A 58 -32.02 -7.27 -0.01
C GLY A 58 -32.47 -6.96 -1.45
N GLY A 59 -32.70 -5.67 -1.78
CA GLY A 59 -33.36 -5.23 -3.01
C GLY A 59 -32.45 -5.03 -4.22
N ALA A 60 -33.06 -5.03 -5.41
CA ALA A 60 -32.40 -4.73 -6.69
C ALA A 60 -32.05 -3.23 -6.85
N PRO A 61 -31.04 -2.87 -7.68
CA PRO A 61 -30.57 -1.50 -7.84
C PRO A 61 -31.62 -0.51 -8.37
N PRO A 62 -31.58 0.79 -8.02
CA PRO A 62 -32.47 1.83 -8.51
C PRO A 62 -31.89 2.54 -9.75
N SER A 63 -32.72 3.38 -10.36
CA SER A 63 -32.54 4.03 -11.65
C SER A 63 -31.48 5.13 -11.73
N ILE A 64 -30.99 5.69 -10.61
CA ILE A 64 -29.95 6.77 -10.63
C ILE A 64 -28.63 6.25 -11.19
N LEU A 65 -28.40 4.96 -11.05
CA LEU A 65 -27.27 4.26 -11.64
C LEU A 65 -27.45 3.99 -13.13
N ARG A 66 -28.62 4.27 -13.75
CA ARG A 66 -28.94 4.05 -15.18
C ARG A 66 -29.01 5.37 -15.96
N ASN A 67 -27.92 6.12 -16.07
CA ASN A 67 -27.83 7.14 -17.12
C ASN A 67 -27.41 6.49 -18.43
N ALA A 68 -28.28 5.66 -18.99
CA ALA A 68 -28.18 5.22 -20.37
C ALA A 68 -29.51 5.52 -21.06
N ARG A 69 -29.53 6.56 -21.91
CA ARG A 69 -30.49 6.57 -23.01
C ARG A 69 -30.15 5.35 -23.87
N PRO A 70 -31.09 4.42 -24.11
CA PRO A 70 -30.85 3.38 -25.09
C PRO A 70 -30.66 4.07 -26.45
N CYS A 71 -29.52 3.81 -27.09
CA CYS A 71 -29.36 4.14 -28.51
C CYS A 71 -30.50 3.45 -29.27
N LYS A 72 -31.41 4.25 -29.84
CA LYS A 72 -32.48 3.77 -30.72
C LYS A 72 -31.85 3.20 -31.99
N GLY A 73 -31.56 1.91 -31.99
CA GLY A 73 -31.41 1.11 -33.21
C GLY A 73 -32.79 0.70 -33.71
N ARG A 74 -33.11 1.10 -34.95
CA ARG A 74 -34.35 0.80 -35.66
C ARG A 74 -34.50 -0.70 -35.94
N GLY A 75 -35.72 -1.20 -35.91
CA GLY A 75 -36.09 -2.52 -36.43
C GLY A 75 -37.37 -3.06 -35.82
N GLU A 76 -38.52 -2.64 -36.34
CA GLU A 76 -39.84 -3.23 -36.04
C GLU A 76 -39.97 -4.63 -36.64
N SER A 77 -40.64 -5.55 -35.92
CA SER A 77 -41.72 -6.42 -36.44
C SER A 77 -42.45 -7.19 -35.29
N PRO A 78 -43.74 -7.57 -35.48
CA PRO A 78 -44.73 -7.84 -34.41
C PRO A 78 -44.84 -9.33 -33.97
N PRO A 79 -45.73 -9.69 -33.01
CA PRO A 79 -45.74 -11.00 -32.34
C PRO A 79 -46.47 -12.09 -33.15
N ASP A 80 -45.97 -13.33 -33.08
CA ASP A 80 -46.61 -14.53 -33.62
C ASP A 80 -47.42 -15.26 -32.52
N PRO A 81 -48.75 -15.43 -32.67
CA PRO A 81 -49.60 -16.15 -31.74
C PRO A 81 -49.88 -17.58 -32.24
N SER A 82 -48.95 -18.53 -32.05
CA SER A 82 -49.26 -19.93 -32.33
C SER A 82 -48.31 -20.95 -31.68
N ARG A 83 -48.65 -21.43 -30.46
CA ARG A 83 -48.63 -22.87 -30.10
C ARG A 83 -49.16 -23.17 -28.68
N PRO A 84 -49.96 -24.25 -28.48
CA PRO A 84 -50.61 -24.58 -27.21
C PRO A 84 -50.02 -25.79 -26.46
N TYR A 85 -50.47 -25.96 -25.21
CA TYR A 85 -50.29 -27.07 -24.23
C TYR A 85 -48.88 -27.29 -23.66
N GLY A 86 -48.63 -27.48 -22.38
CA GLY A 86 -49.46 -27.66 -21.18
C GLY A 86 -48.52 -28.14 -20.05
N GLY A 87 -48.76 -27.76 -18.80
CA GLY A 87 -47.91 -28.19 -17.67
C GLY A 87 -48.18 -27.43 -16.38
N SER A 88 -49.27 -27.78 -15.71
CA SER A 88 -49.58 -27.36 -14.35
C SER A 88 -48.51 -27.86 -13.37
N GLY A 89 -47.77 -26.94 -12.77
CA GLY A 89 -46.91 -27.20 -11.61
C GLY A 89 -47.08 -26.06 -10.61
N ALA A 90 -47.85 -26.31 -9.56
CA ALA A 90 -48.06 -25.36 -8.46
C ALA A 90 -46.71 -24.96 -7.84
N ARG A 91 -46.47 -23.66 -7.70
CA ARG A 91 -45.37 -23.13 -6.89
C ARG A 91 -45.71 -23.33 -5.40
N PRO A 92 -44.83 -23.91 -4.58
CA PRO A 92 -45.03 -23.90 -3.14
C PRO A 92 -44.81 -22.49 -2.59
N GLU A 93 -45.73 -22.06 -1.74
CA GLU A 93 -45.65 -20.86 -0.91
C GLU A 93 -44.32 -20.83 -0.11
N PRO A 94 -43.64 -19.68 0.02
CA PRO A 94 -42.48 -19.57 0.89
C PRO A 94 -42.92 -19.66 2.36
N GLY A 95 -42.61 -20.78 3.00
CA GLY A 95 -42.75 -20.96 4.43
C GLY A 95 -41.99 -19.89 5.22
N ARG A 96 -42.67 -19.31 6.22
CA ARG A 96 -42.11 -18.40 7.22
C ARG A 96 -41.03 -19.12 8.03
N GLY A 97 -39.78 -19.00 7.60
CA GLY A 97 -38.60 -19.32 8.39
C GLY A 97 -38.30 -18.18 9.36
N SER A 98 -38.16 -18.52 10.63
CA SER A 98 -37.80 -17.63 11.75
C SER A 98 -36.62 -16.74 11.40
N GLY A 99 -36.81 -15.42 11.54
CA GLY A 99 -35.80 -14.40 11.28
C GLY A 99 -34.55 -14.61 12.14
N ALA A 100 -33.50 -15.12 11.51
CA ALA A 100 -32.15 -14.75 11.92
C ALA A 100 -32.07 -13.24 11.72
N ARG A 101 -31.95 -12.50 12.82
CA ARG A 101 -31.70 -11.06 12.79
C ARG A 101 -30.46 -10.87 11.90
N PRO A 102 -30.54 -10.09 10.81
CA PRO A 102 -29.36 -9.82 10.00
C PRO A 102 -28.28 -9.30 10.95
N PRO A 103 -27.00 -9.71 10.78
CA PRO A 103 -25.93 -9.22 11.63
C PRO A 103 -26.06 -7.70 11.70
N SER A 104 -26.07 -7.15 12.91
CA SER A 104 -26.06 -5.69 13.07
C SER A 104 -24.72 -5.22 12.57
N PHE A 105 -24.66 -4.91 11.29
CA PHE A 105 -23.53 -4.19 10.74
C PHE A 105 -23.51 -2.86 11.48
N ALA A 106 -22.38 -2.53 12.10
CA ALA A 106 -21.94 -1.14 12.26
C ALA A 106 -22.20 -0.38 10.93
N PRO A 107 -22.29 0.96 10.90
CA PRO A 107 -22.54 1.67 9.64
C PRO A 107 -21.66 1.10 8.53
N LEU A 108 -22.28 0.72 7.41
CA LEU A 108 -21.61 0.01 6.31
C LEU A 108 -20.40 0.79 5.81
N TRP A 109 -20.52 2.12 5.87
CA TRP A 109 -19.46 3.07 5.58
C TRP A 109 -18.89 3.62 6.88
N ASP A 110 -17.56 3.59 6.94
CA ASP A 110 -16.83 4.33 7.95
C ASP A 110 -17.11 5.84 7.79
N PRO A 111 -17.43 6.58 8.86
CA PRO A 111 -17.50 8.04 8.83
C PRO A 111 -16.24 8.69 8.24
N ASP A 112 -15.09 8.03 8.41
CA ASP A 112 -13.80 8.45 7.86
C ASP A 112 -13.48 7.77 6.51
N PHE A 113 -14.51 7.44 5.71
CA PHE A 113 -14.35 6.84 4.38
C PHE A 113 -13.30 7.58 3.54
N TRP A 114 -12.25 6.85 3.16
CA TRP A 114 -11.14 7.41 2.40
C TRP A 114 -11.43 7.40 0.90
N LEU A 115 -11.48 8.59 0.30
CA LEU A 115 -11.58 8.81 -1.15
C LEU A 115 -10.31 9.52 -1.66
N ASP A 116 -9.67 8.95 -2.68
CA ASP A 116 -8.60 9.63 -3.43
C ASP A 116 -9.02 9.81 -4.89
N LEU A 117 -8.78 11.01 -5.43
CA LEU A 117 -9.08 11.37 -6.81
C LEU A 117 -7.78 11.51 -7.60
N SER A 118 -7.63 10.68 -8.62
CA SER A 118 -6.44 10.67 -9.46
C SER A 118 -6.69 11.20 -10.86
N PHE A 119 -6.02 12.30 -11.20
CA PHE A 119 -6.03 12.91 -12.53
C PHE A 119 -4.72 12.74 -13.29
N SER A 120 -3.78 11.97 -12.74
CA SER A 120 -2.48 11.71 -13.38
C SER A 120 -2.17 10.23 -13.46
N SER A 121 -1.48 9.82 -14.53
CA SER A 121 -1.02 8.45 -14.72
C SER A 121 -0.06 7.99 -13.62
N HIS A 122 0.69 8.94 -13.03
CA HIS A 122 1.60 8.66 -11.93
C HIS A 122 0.85 8.29 -10.64
N GLN A 123 -0.13 9.11 -10.24
CA GLN A 123 -0.96 8.85 -9.06
C GLN A 123 -1.78 7.57 -9.25
N LEU A 124 -2.34 7.34 -10.44
CA LEU A 124 -3.06 6.11 -10.76
C LEU A 124 -2.18 4.85 -10.57
N ARG A 125 -0.91 4.92 -10.99
CA ARG A 125 0.05 3.82 -10.79
C ARG A 125 0.33 3.59 -9.30
N ALA A 126 0.45 4.66 -8.52
CA ALA A 126 0.64 4.57 -7.07
C ALA A 126 -0.59 3.94 -6.38
N ILE A 127 -1.81 4.37 -6.72
CA ILE A 127 -3.05 3.79 -6.18
C ILE A 127 -3.17 2.31 -6.52
N ARG A 128 -2.95 1.93 -7.79
CA ARG A 128 -2.96 0.50 -8.19
C ARG A 128 -1.96 -0.32 -7.39
N THR A 129 -0.76 0.22 -7.19
CA THR A 129 0.28 -0.43 -6.39
C THR A 129 -0.14 -0.58 -4.94
N TYR A 130 -0.75 0.44 -4.35
CA TYR A 130 -1.28 0.40 -2.99
C TYR A 130 -2.35 -0.70 -2.84
N ILE A 131 -3.39 -0.69 -3.69
CA ILE A 131 -4.49 -1.66 -3.64
C ILE A 131 -3.97 -3.09 -3.72
N ARG A 132 -3.10 -3.38 -4.71
CA ARG A 132 -2.58 -4.73 -4.96
C ARG A 132 -1.71 -5.27 -3.82
N ASN A 133 -0.97 -4.39 -3.14
CA ASN A 133 -0.04 -4.80 -2.09
C ASN A 133 -0.64 -4.77 -0.68
N ASN A 134 -1.82 -4.18 -0.50
CA ASN A 134 -2.45 -4.06 0.81
C ASN A 134 -2.66 -5.43 1.52
N PRO A 135 -3.13 -6.50 0.83
CA PRO A 135 -3.25 -7.83 1.45
C PRO A 135 -1.94 -8.36 2.01
N ALA A 136 -0.87 -8.30 1.22
CA ALA A 136 0.44 -8.78 1.62
C ALA A 136 0.95 -8.00 2.83
N ARG A 137 0.79 -6.67 2.83
CA ARG A 137 1.19 -5.80 3.95
C ARG A 137 0.40 -6.10 5.22
N ALA A 138 -0.91 -6.35 5.11
CA ALA A 138 -1.73 -6.72 6.26
C ALA A 138 -1.27 -8.05 6.87
N ILE A 139 -0.96 -9.05 6.03
CA ILE A 139 -0.41 -10.34 6.47
C ILE A 139 0.94 -10.14 7.16
N TRP A 140 1.86 -9.38 6.56
CA TRP A 140 3.18 -9.13 7.15
C TRP A 140 3.10 -8.46 8.52
N LYS A 141 2.25 -7.44 8.68
CA LYS A 141 2.07 -6.74 9.95
C LYS A 141 1.43 -7.63 11.01
N ARG A 142 0.49 -8.50 10.60
CA ARG A 142 -0.16 -9.46 11.51
C ARG A 142 0.80 -10.55 11.97
N ASP A 143 1.61 -11.08 11.06
CA ASP A 143 2.47 -12.23 11.33
C ASP A 143 3.80 -11.83 12.00
N HIS A 144 4.24 -10.58 11.84
CA HIS A 144 5.50 -10.05 12.39
C HIS A 144 5.34 -8.70 13.11
N PRO A 145 4.39 -8.56 14.07
CA PRO A 145 4.03 -7.26 14.65
C PRO A 145 5.20 -6.55 15.36
N ASP A 146 6.15 -7.30 15.89
CA ASP A 146 7.37 -6.81 16.53
C ASP A 146 8.28 -6.07 15.53
N LEU A 147 8.43 -6.58 14.30
CA LEU A 147 9.26 -5.98 13.25
C LEU A 147 8.63 -4.70 12.65
N PHE A 148 7.34 -4.46 12.88
CA PHE A 148 6.64 -3.25 12.44
C PHE A 148 6.43 -2.24 13.59
N LEU A 149 6.83 -2.58 14.81
CA LEU A 149 6.74 -1.66 15.93
C LEU A 149 7.83 -0.59 15.81
N ARG A 150 7.42 0.68 15.93
CA ARG A 150 8.35 1.80 16.02
C ARG A 150 8.84 1.95 17.46
N HIS A 151 10.13 1.73 17.68
CA HIS A 151 10.80 1.94 18.96
C HIS A 151 11.38 3.36 19.05
N SER A 152 11.09 4.09 20.12
CA SER A 152 11.77 5.36 20.47
C SER A 152 12.76 5.19 21.60
N GLY A 153 13.74 6.11 21.64
CA GLY A 153 14.68 6.20 22.74
C GLY A 153 15.59 4.97 22.80
N LEU A 154 15.90 4.38 21.64
CA LEU A 154 16.74 3.20 21.55
C LEU A 154 18.09 3.47 22.22
N LYS A 155 18.52 2.55 23.09
CA LYS A 155 19.83 2.56 23.73
C LYS A 155 20.55 1.27 23.35
N HIS A 156 21.73 1.41 22.78
CA HIS A 156 22.58 0.29 22.38
C HIS A 156 24.04 0.77 22.36
N ARG A 157 25.01 -0.13 22.59
CA ARG A 157 26.44 0.24 22.71
C ARG A 157 26.99 1.00 21.49
N VAL A 158 26.48 0.68 20.30
CA VAL A 158 26.89 1.28 19.02
C VAL A 158 26.17 2.59 18.69
N LEU A 159 25.18 2.99 19.50
CA LEU A 159 24.37 4.18 19.28
C LEU A 159 24.82 5.30 20.23
N ASP A 160 25.05 6.49 19.69
CA ASP A 160 25.34 7.67 20.50
C ASP A 160 24.20 7.93 21.50
N PRO A 161 24.47 7.84 22.82
CA PRO A 161 23.43 7.96 23.84
C PRO A 161 22.81 9.35 23.94
N SER A 162 23.46 10.39 23.39
CA SER A 162 22.98 11.77 23.38
C SER A 162 21.91 12.04 22.31
N LEU A 163 21.75 11.13 21.35
CA LEU A 163 20.81 11.30 20.23
C LEU A 163 19.47 10.58 20.46
N PRO A 164 18.37 11.10 19.89
CA PRO A 164 17.03 10.53 20.03
C PRO A 164 16.80 9.37 19.06
N TRP A 165 17.53 8.26 19.25
CA TRP A 165 17.42 7.12 18.34
C TRP A 165 16.02 6.50 18.33
N SER A 166 15.52 6.24 17.13
CA SER A 166 14.30 5.48 16.89
C SER A 166 14.52 4.49 15.75
N GLY A 167 13.79 3.38 15.78
CA GLY A 167 13.93 2.34 14.77
C GLY A 167 12.68 1.51 14.57
N CYS A 168 12.60 0.85 13.42
CA CYS A 168 11.54 -0.07 13.04
C CYS A 168 12.18 -1.20 12.22
N GLY A 169 11.92 -2.46 12.59
CA GLY A 169 12.55 -3.63 12.00
C GLY A 169 13.37 -4.45 12.97
N ASP A 170 14.33 -5.18 12.44
CA ASP A 170 15.11 -6.12 13.22
C ASP A 170 16.22 -5.43 14.02
N LEU A 171 15.94 -5.16 15.30
CA LEU A 171 16.91 -4.54 16.21
C LEU A 171 18.15 -5.41 16.48
N THR A 172 18.09 -6.73 16.21
CA THR A 172 19.25 -7.61 16.40
C THR A 172 20.39 -7.29 15.46
N LEU A 173 20.12 -6.57 14.36
CA LEU A 173 21.17 -6.08 13.44
C LEU A 173 22.19 -5.20 14.15
N LEU A 174 21.79 -4.43 15.16
CA LEU A 174 22.69 -3.57 15.93
C LEU A 174 23.73 -4.36 16.75
N ALA A 175 23.44 -5.63 17.08
CA ALA A 175 24.33 -6.48 17.85
C ALA A 175 25.45 -7.12 17.00
N SER A 176 25.36 -7.03 15.67
CA SER A 176 26.40 -7.56 14.78
C SER A 176 27.69 -6.74 14.91
N PRO A 177 28.87 -7.39 15.02
CA PRO A 177 30.15 -6.69 14.96
C PRO A 177 30.57 -6.35 13.52
N PHE A 178 29.88 -6.89 12.51
CA PHE A 178 30.25 -6.77 11.10
C PHE A 178 29.46 -5.67 10.37
N LEU A 179 29.22 -4.54 11.05
CA LEU A 179 28.60 -3.37 10.43
C LEU A 179 29.64 -2.60 9.61
N PHE A 180 29.26 -2.14 8.42
CA PHE A 180 30.14 -1.28 7.62
C PHE A 180 29.37 -0.16 6.91
N PRO A 181 29.94 1.05 6.83
CA PRO A 181 29.27 2.17 6.19
C PRO A 181 29.33 2.02 4.66
N VAL A 182 28.20 2.22 3.99
CA VAL A 182 28.15 2.36 2.53
C VAL A 182 27.97 3.82 2.17
N ARG A 183 28.96 4.38 1.48
CA ARG A 183 28.96 5.76 0.98
C ARG A 183 29.40 5.77 -0.47
N LEU A 184 28.46 6.03 -1.37
CA LEU A 184 28.74 6.16 -2.80
C LEU A 184 28.35 7.55 -3.29
N THR A 185 29.13 8.10 -4.21
CA THR A 185 28.97 9.49 -4.62
C THR A 185 27.99 9.61 -5.77
N ARG A 186 27.13 10.64 -5.72
CA ARG A 186 26.27 11.01 -6.86
C ARG A 186 27.03 11.70 -8.00
N ARG A 187 28.30 12.08 -7.77
CA ARG A 187 29.11 12.82 -8.76
C ARG A 187 29.69 11.92 -9.85
N ILE A 188 29.74 10.62 -9.61
CA ILE A 188 30.27 9.62 -10.53
C ILE A 188 29.09 8.78 -11.04
N PRO A 189 29.05 8.41 -12.32
CA PRO A 189 28.05 7.48 -12.85
C PRO A 189 28.05 6.15 -12.09
N VAL A 190 26.90 5.47 -12.06
CA VAL A 190 26.76 4.17 -11.40
C VAL A 190 27.68 3.12 -12.03
N SER A 191 27.84 3.14 -13.36
CA SER A 191 28.68 2.21 -14.11
C SER A 191 30.16 2.26 -13.71
N GLU A 192 30.68 3.43 -13.35
CA GLU A 192 32.07 3.59 -12.91
C GLU A 192 32.28 3.19 -11.44
N GLN A 193 31.20 3.05 -10.66
CA GLN A 193 31.23 2.59 -9.28
C GLN A 193 30.90 1.08 -9.14
N GLU A 194 30.77 0.36 -10.26
CA GLU A 194 30.34 -1.04 -10.29
C GLU A 194 31.22 -1.97 -9.47
N SER A 195 32.54 -1.75 -9.48
CA SER A 195 33.49 -2.53 -8.68
C SER A 195 33.22 -2.36 -7.17
N ALA A 196 33.01 -1.12 -6.72
CA ALA A 196 32.68 -0.83 -5.32
C ALA A 196 31.31 -1.39 -4.93
N ILE A 197 30.30 -1.30 -5.82
CA ILE A 197 28.99 -1.89 -5.61
C ILE A 197 29.11 -3.41 -5.46
N SER A 198 29.89 -4.06 -6.32
CA SER A 198 30.10 -5.52 -6.28
C SER A 198 30.76 -5.96 -4.97
N GLU A 199 31.81 -5.25 -4.52
CA GLU A 199 32.46 -5.51 -3.24
C GLU A 199 31.49 -5.38 -2.05
N ILE A 200 30.62 -4.36 -2.07
CA ILE A 200 29.59 -4.18 -1.03
C ILE A 200 28.62 -5.37 -0.99
N ILE A 201 28.18 -5.84 -2.16
CA ILE A 201 27.26 -6.97 -2.25
C ILE A 201 27.95 -8.28 -1.82
N GLU A 202 29.20 -8.49 -2.20
CA GLU A 202 29.99 -9.64 -1.76
C GLU A 202 30.11 -9.68 -0.23
N LYS A 203 30.44 -8.56 0.41
CA LYS A 203 30.44 -8.44 1.88
C LYS A 203 29.08 -8.79 2.48
N ALA A 204 27.99 -8.30 1.89
CA ALA A 204 26.64 -8.60 2.35
C ALA A 204 26.26 -10.08 2.20
N VAL A 205 26.70 -10.75 1.13
CA VAL A 205 26.56 -12.21 0.93
C VAL A 205 27.30 -12.97 2.03
N HIS A 206 28.46 -12.47 2.47
CA HIS A 206 29.23 -13.05 3.58
C HIS A 206 28.70 -12.67 4.98
N GLY A 207 27.51 -12.09 5.08
CA GLY A 207 26.85 -11.80 6.35
C GLY A 207 27.26 -10.49 7.02
N MET A 208 28.10 -9.67 6.36
CA MET A 208 28.34 -8.30 6.81
C MET A 208 27.09 -7.44 6.55
N ILE A 209 26.87 -6.43 7.39
CA ILE A 209 25.64 -5.63 7.33
C ILE A 209 25.99 -4.22 6.83
N PRO A 210 25.66 -3.87 5.58
CA PRO A 210 25.80 -2.51 5.09
C PRO A 210 24.84 -1.55 5.82
N VAL A 211 25.36 -0.38 6.18
CA VAL A 211 24.61 0.71 6.79
C VAL A 211 24.69 1.93 5.87
N SER A 212 23.54 2.45 5.40
CA SER A 212 23.49 3.59 4.47
C SER A 212 22.19 4.37 4.55
N GLY A 213 22.20 5.57 3.97
CA GLY A 213 20.99 6.34 3.69
C GLY A 213 20.29 5.96 2.38
N PHE A 214 20.97 5.24 1.49
CA PHE A 214 20.45 4.84 0.17
C PHE A 214 19.86 6.00 -0.65
N LEU A 215 20.55 7.16 -0.63
CA LEU A 215 20.06 8.40 -1.24
C LEU A 215 20.62 8.61 -2.65
N SER A 216 21.91 8.35 -2.86
CA SER A 216 22.55 8.55 -4.15
C SER A 216 22.12 7.47 -5.17
N PRO A 217 22.20 7.73 -6.49
CA PRO A 217 21.88 6.71 -7.50
C PRO A 217 22.64 5.40 -7.32
N ALA A 218 23.92 5.48 -6.95
CA ALA A 218 24.75 4.30 -6.72
C ALA A 218 24.38 3.58 -5.41
N GLU A 219 24.03 4.31 -4.34
CA GLU A 219 23.54 3.65 -3.11
C GLU A 219 22.16 3.00 -3.35
N LYS A 220 21.29 3.61 -4.15
CA LYS A 220 20.01 2.99 -4.54
C LYS A 220 20.23 1.71 -5.35
N GLU A 221 21.25 1.66 -6.19
CA GLU A 221 21.63 0.44 -6.89
C GLU A 221 22.14 -0.65 -5.92
N VAL A 222 22.91 -0.27 -4.89
CA VAL A 222 23.26 -1.20 -3.80
C VAL A 222 22.00 -1.72 -3.12
N LEU A 223 21.06 -0.85 -2.71
CA LEU A 223 19.80 -1.27 -2.08
C LEU A 223 19.04 -2.26 -2.97
N ARG A 224 18.87 -1.94 -4.26
CA ARG A 224 18.21 -2.81 -5.24
C ARG A 224 18.85 -4.20 -5.29
N ARG A 225 20.18 -4.28 -5.29
CA ARG A 225 20.89 -5.57 -5.30
C ARG A 225 20.74 -6.32 -3.97
N LEU A 226 20.84 -5.62 -2.84
CA LEU A 226 20.64 -6.21 -1.51
C LEU A 226 19.25 -6.86 -1.39
N GLN A 227 18.21 -6.20 -1.89
CA GLN A 227 16.84 -6.73 -1.89
C GLN A 227 16.71 -8.04 -2.70
N LEU A 228 17.44 -8.15 -3.81
CA LEU A 228 17.47 -9.34 -4.68
C LEU A 228 18.37 -10.46 -4.12
N THR A 229 19.41 -10.13 -3.38
CA THR A 229 20.33 -11.10 -2.78
C THR A 229 19.62 -11.85 -1.65
N PRO A 230 19.50 -13.19 -1.67
CA PRO A 230 18.91 -13.94 -0.56
C PRO A 230 19.67 -13.72 0.75
N HIS A 231 18.95 -13.63 1.87
CA HIS A 231 19.50 -13.50 3.23
C HIS A 231 20.37 -12.27 3.53
N ALA A 232 20.70 -11.41 2.55
CA ALA A 232 21.42 -10.16 2.82
C ALA A 232 20.60 -9.28 3.77
N ARG A 233 21.22 -8.77 4.85
CA ARG A 233 20.59 -7.91 5.85
C ARG A 233 21.23 -6.53 5.82
N TRP A 234 20.48 -5.46 6.05
CA TRP A 234 21.02 -4.08 6.01
C TRP A 234 20.32 -3.15 7.00
N ILE A 235 20.98 -2.04 7.30
CA ILE A 235 20.41 -0.96 8.08
C ILE A 235 20.22 0.26 7.18
N LYS A 236 18.98 0.70 7.04
CA LYS A 236 18.58 1.91 6.32
C LYS A 236 18.46 3.05 7.31
N SER A 237 19.44 3.95 7.29
CA SER A 237 19.42 5.17 8.09
C SER A 237 18.61 6.25 7.36
N VAL A 238 17.81 7.04 8.08
CA VAL A 238 17.01 8.12 7.47
C VAL A 238 17.38 9.51 8.01
N ALA A 239 17.33 10.51 7.15
CA ALA A 239 17.68 11.91 7.45
C ALA A 239 16.52 12.72 8.06
N HIS A 240 15.55 12.04 8.67
CA HIS A 240 14.33 12.61 9.25
C HIS A 240 13.86 11.76 10.43
N GLY A 241 12.91 12.28 11.21
CA GLY A 241 12.33 11.55 12.34
C GLY A 241 11.46 10.38 11.91
N LEU A 242 11.35 9.36 12.78
CA LEU A 242 10.29 8.35 12.65
C LEU A 242 9.08 8.80 13.48
N PRO A 243 7.96 9.20 12.86
CA PRO A 243 6.78 9.67 13.57
C PRO A 243 6.14 8.55 14.42
N PRO A 244 5.28 8.88 15.40
CA PRO A 244 4.64 7.88 16.26
C PRO A 244 3.86 6.78 15.50
N ARG A 245 3.20 7.15 14.39
CA ARG A 245 2.48 6.23 13.49
C ARG A 245 3.27 5.97 12.21
N PHE A 246 4.58 5.79 12.33
CA PHE A 246 5.44 5.50 11.18
C PHE A 246 4.95 4.24 10.45
N ASP A 247 4.69 4.39 9.15
CA ASP A 247 4.30 3.30 8.29
C ASP A 247 5.37 3.08 7.21
N PRO A 248 6.08 1.94 7.21
CA PRO A 248 7.09 1.63 6.21
C PRO A 248 6.49 1.57 4.81
N THR A 249 7.32 1.81 3.78
CA THR A 249 6.88 1.64 2.39
C THR A 249 6.53 0.18 2.10
N VAL A 250 5.82 -0.09 0.99
CA VAL A 250 5.51 -1.47 0.56
C VAL A 250 6.79 -2.30 0.42
N GLU A 251 7.82 -1.67 -0.15
CA GLU A 251 9.11 -2.28 -0.42
C GLU A 251 9.84 -2.61 0.88
N ASP A 252 9.98 -1.63 1.78
CA ASP A 252 10.60 -1.84 3.10
C ASP A 252 9.80 -2.89 3.93
N SER A 253 8.46 -2.86 3.87
CA SER A 253 7.61 -3.81 4.60
C SER A 253 7.94 -5.27 4.30
N ARG A 254 8.28 -5.60 3.05
CA ARG A 254 8.68 -6.96 2.65
C ARG A 254 9.96 -7.40 3.38
N HIS A 255 10.92 -6.49 3.52
CA HIS A 255 12.23 -6.79 4.09
C HIS A 255 12.22 -6.75 5.61
N LEU A 256 11.41 -5.87 6.20
CA LEU A 256 11.09 -5.89 7.63
C LEU A 256 10.46 -7.23 8.02
N ALA A 257 9.42 -7.67 7.29
CA ALA A 257 8.73 -8.94 7.56
C ALA A 257 9.63 -10.18 7.49
N THR A 258 10.78 -10.08 6.83
CA THR A 258 11.74 -11.20 6.70
C THR A 258 12.95 -11.06 7.64
N GLY A 259 12.96 -10.07 8.55
CA GLY A 259 14.07 -9.83 9.48
C GLY A 259 15.36 -9.37 8.78
N ARG A 260 15.23 -8.79 7.59
CA ARG A 260 16.37 -8.40 6.74
C ARG A 260 16.71 -6.92 6.82
N GLU A 261 15.80 -6.10 7.34
CA GLU A 261 15.98 -4.65 7.39
C GLU A 261 15.75 -4.11 8.80
N LEU A 262 16.54 -3.08 9.13
CA LEU A 262 16.26 -2.14 10.20
C LEU A 262 16.25 -0.74 9.61
N ILE A 263 15.13 -0.04 9.74
CA ILE A 263 15.06 1.40 9.50
C ILE A 263 15.43 2.11 10.78
N LEU A 264 16.41 3.00 10.72
CA LEU A 264 16.98 3.68 11.89
C LEU A 264 17.01 5.19 11.67
N SER A 265 16.64 5.95 12.70
CA SER A 265 16.75 7.41 12.71
C SER A 265 17.38 7.89 13.99
N SER A 266 18.22 8.92 13.88
CA SER A 266 18.81 9.68 14.99
C SER A 266 18.19 11.07 15.13
N PHE A 267 17.05 11.33 14.48
CA PHE A 267 16.39 12.61 14.47
C PHE A 267 15.11 12.59 15.33
N PRO A 268 14.76 13.71 15.98
CA PRO A 268 13.46 13.87 16.63
C PRO A 268 12.31 13.59 15.65
N ALA A 269 11.18 13.09 16.17
CA ALA A 269 10.03 12.66 15.38
C ALA A 269 9.39 13.80 14.55
N GLU A 270 9.65 15.04 14.96
CA GLU A 270 9.15 16.28 14.35
C GLU A 270 9.92 16.65 13.08
N VAL A 271 11.12 16.11 12.87
CA VAL A 271 11.91 16.40 11.67
C VAL A 271 11.22 15.76 10.46
N PRO A 272 10.74 16.55 9.48
CA PRO A 272 9.93 16.04 8.40
C PRO A 272 10.74 15.22 7.39
N MET A 273 10.09 14.25 6.75
CA MET A 273 10.68 13.45 5.66
C MET A 273 10.97 14.30 4.41
N PHE A 274 10.09 15.25 4.11
CA PHE A 274 10.21 16.15 2.96
C PHE A 274 9.95 17.61 3.37
N PRO A 275 10.70 18.58 2.81
CA PRO A 275 11.82 18.40 1.88
C PRO A 275 13.07 17.80 2.56
N VAL A 276 13.90 17.09 1.78
CA VAL A 276 15.14 16.49 2.28
C VAL A 276 16.16 17.59 2.59
N ASN A 277 16.60 17.68 3.85
CA ASN A 277 17.61 18.64 4.28
C ASN A 277 19.04 18.08 4.09
N ARG A 278 19.89 18.82 3.37
CA ARG A 278 21.30 18.47 3.11
C ARG A 278 22.12 18.28 4.39
N GLU A 279 21.93 19.16 5.37
CA GLU A 279 22.62 19.11 6.67
C GLU A 279 22.25 17.84 7.44
N ASN A 280 20.96 17.47 7.43
CA ASN A 280 20.52 16.21 8.03
C ASN A 280 21.17 15.01 7.34
N CYS A 281 21.31 15.02 6.01
CA CYS A 281 22.01 13.95 5.29
C CYS A 281 23.49 13.85 5.69
N GLU A 282 24.16 14.99 5.90
CA GLU A 282 25.56 15.00 6.36
C GLU A 282 25.70 14.49 7.79
N HIS A 283 24.83 14.94 8.70
CA HIS A 283 24.76 14.41 10.07
C HIS A 283 24.48 12.92 10.09
N MET A 284 23.51 12.45 9.30
CA MET A 284 23.18 11.04 9.16
C MET A 284 24.42 10.25 8.69
N ASN A 285 25.12 10.73 7.65
CA ASN A 285 26.33 10.06 7.14
C ASN A 285 27.44 9.97 8.19
N ALA A 286 27.68 11.05 8.95
CA ALA A 286 28.67 11.05 10.03
C ALA A 286 28.30 10.04 11.13
N ARG A 287 27.02 9.99 11.52
CA ARG A 287 26.50 9.06 12.53
C ARG A 287 26.58 7.60 12.08
N ILE A 288 26.38 7.31 10.80
CA ILE A 288 26.57 5.96 10.23
C ILE A 288 28.02 5.52 10.40
N VAL A 289 29.00 6.38 10.08
CA VAL A 289 30.42 6.05 10.24
C VAL A 289 30.76 5.78 11.71
N ALA A 290 30.31 6.65 12.63
CA ALA A 290 30.54 6.47 14.06
C ALA A 290 29.91 5.18 14.60
N LEU A 291 28.67 4.88 14.17
CA LEU A 291 27.95 3.66 14.53
C LEU A 291 28.72 2.39 14.10
N CYS A 292 29.20 2.36 12.85
CA CYS A 292 29.95 1.21 12.35
C CYS A 292 31.32 1.07 13.04
N ALA A 293 31.98 2.18 13.38
CA ALA A 293 33.23 2.14 14.14
C ALA A 293 33.02 1.54 15.54
N ALA A 294 31.98 1.98 16.26
CA ALA A 294 31.63 1.46 17.59
C ALA A 294 31.18 -0.02 17.57
N ALA A 295 30.75 -0.55 16.43
CA ALA A 295 30.41 -1.96 16.29
C ALA A 295 31.64 -2.87 16.16
N ALA A 296 32.74 -2.34 15.64
CA ALA A 296 34.01 -3.05 15.44
C ALA A 296 34.87 -3.15 16.72
N GLU A 297 34.51 -2.38 17.76
CA GLU A 297 35.09 -2.43 19.12
C GLU A 297 34.45 -3.54 19.97
#